data_AF-A0A838VHB1-F1
#
_entry.id   AF-A0A838VHB1-F1
#
_cell.length_a   1.000
_cell.length_b   1.000
_cell.length_c   1.000
_cell.angle_alpha   90.00
_cell.angle_beta   90.00
_cell.angle_gamma   90.00
#
_symmetry.space_group_name_H-M   'P 1'
#
loop_
_entity.id
_entity.type
_entity.pdbx_description
1 polymer ?
#
loop_
_entity_poly.entity_id
_entity_poly.type
_entity_poly.pdbx_seq_one_letter_code
_entity_poly.pdbx_strand_id
1 'polypeptide(L)'
;MRPDVMPLPREIDDDEAFDQLYELLRAIAAGQGTDRSEAVRYSACRAILLASSRRDVLPGFVLQCLSVARFRDFITLYDPNPEVRERFIRGAFKLTRERLDVLSAFDAPAQARSVSGGWSL
;
A
#
# COMPACT_ATOMS: atom_id res chain seq x y z
N MET A 1 -26.18 -25.18 -21.18
CA MET A 1 -25.73 -23.82 -20.81
C MET A 1 -24.70 -24.01 -19.70
N ARG A 2 -23.40 -23.85 -19.99
CA ARG A 2 -22.36 -23.93 -18.94
C ARG A 2 -22.41 -22.60 -18.17
N PRO A 3 -22.43 -22.61 -16.84
CA PRO A 3 -22.28 -21.37 -16.09
C PRO A 3 -20.96 -20.74 -16.50
N ASP A 4 -21.02 -19.47 -16.94
CA ASP A 4 -19.84 -18.63 -17.12
C ASP A 4 -19.04 -18.70 -15.81
N VAL A 5 -17.89 -19.37 -15.88
CA VAL A 5 -16.91 -19.35 -14.80
C VAL A 5 -16.34 -17.94 -14.84
N MET A 6 -16.95 -17.02 -14.10
CA MET A 6 -16.35 -15.73 -13.83
C MET A 6 -14.97 -16.02 -13.21
N PRO A 7 -13.87 -15.55 -13.82
CA PRO A 7 -12.56 -15.74 -13.21
C PRO A 7 -12.62 -15.15 -11.81
N LEU A 8 -12.24 -15.95 -10.81
CA LEU A 8 -12.08 -15.46 -9.45
C LEU A 8 -11.20 -14.21 -9.52
N PRO A 9 -11.57 -13.11 -8.82
CA PRO A 9 -10.72 -11.94 -8.77
C PRO A 9 -9.32 -12.41 -8.37
N ARG A 10 -8.31 -12.08 -9.19
CA ARG A 10 -6.92 -12.40 -8.86
C ARG A 10 -6.67 -11.93 -7.43
N GLU A 11 -6.22 -12.84 -6.58
CA GLU A 11 -5.72 -12.46 -5.26
C GLU A 11 -4.55 -11.49 -5.46
N ILE A 12 -4.71 -10.27 -4.97
CA ILE A 12 -3.64 -9.27 -4.96
C ILE A 12 -2.89 -9.42 -3.64
N ASP A 13 -1.56 -9.31 -3.69
CA ASP A 13 -0.72 -9.39 -2.51
C ASP A 13 -0.63 -8.03 -1.77
N ASP A 14 0.10 -7.99 -0.66
CA ASP A 14 0.26 -6.79 0.17
C ASP A 14 0.89 -5.61 -0.60
N ASP A 15 1.84 -5.89 -1.48
CA ASP A 15 2.55 -4.87 -2.26
C ASP A 15 1.64 -4.28 -3.33
N GLU A 16 0.89 -5.13 -4.04
CA GLU A 16 -0.11 -4.71 -5.01
C GLU A 16 -1.26 -3.94 -4.33
N ALA A 17 -1.73 -4.38 -3.16
CA ALA A 17 -2.74 -3.66 -2.37
C ALA A 17 -2.24 -2.28 -1.90
N PHE A 18 -0.96 -2.18 -1.53
CA PHE A 18 -0.34 -0.93 -1.11
C PHE A 18 -0.24 0.08 -2.28
N ASP A 19 0.19 -0.38 -3.46
CA ASP A 19 0.29 0.45 -4.66
C ASP A 19 -1.10 0.89 -5.17
N GLN A 20 -2.09 0.00 -5.12
CA GLN A 20 -3.47 0.36 -5.46
C GLN A 20 -4.06 1.38 -4.49
N LEU A 21 -3.77 1.27 -3.19
CA LEU A 21 -4.19 2.27 -2.21
C LEU A 21 -3.51 3.62 -2.49
N TYR A 22 -2.21 3.62 -2.79
CA TYR A 22 -1.47 4.84 -3.14
C TYR A 22 -2.13 5.59 -4.30
N GLU A 23 -2.36 4.92 -5.42
CA GLU A 23 -2.93 5.55 -6.62
C GLU A 23 -4.33 6.11 -6.35
N LEU A 24 -5.13 5.39 -5.58
CA LEU A 24 -6.48 5.80 -5.21
C LEU A 24 -6.48 7.04 -4.29
N LEU A 25 -5.63 7.08 -3.26
CA LEU A 25 -5.50 8.25 -2.39
C LEU A 25 -4.91 9.45 -3.13
N ARG A 26 -3.96 9.22 -4.06
CA ARG A 26 -3.36 10.24 -4.92
C ARG A 26 -4.38 10.86 -5.87
N ALA A 27 -5.21 10.04 -6.52
CA ALA A 27 -6.30 10.49 -7.40
C ALA A 27 -7.27 11.41 -6.65
N ILE A 28 -7.70 11.03 -5.45
CA ILE A 28 -8.59 11.83 -4.62
C ILE A 28 -7.92 13.11 -4.15
N ALA A 29 -6.65 13.05 -3.74
CA ALA A 29 -5.88 14.22 -3.37
C ALA A 29 -5.82 15.24 -4.51
N ALA A 30 -5.62 14.78 -5.74
CA ALA A 30 -5.63 15.58 -6.96
C ALA A 30 -7.04 16.11 -7.36
N GLY A 31 -8.08 15.78 -6.61
CA GLY A 31 -9.45 16.25 -6.85
C GLY A 31 -10.22 15.43 -7.88
N GLN A 32 -9.73 14.24 -8.24
CA GLN A 32 -10.45 13.34 -9.14
C GLN A 32 -11.72 12.79 -8.47
N GLY A 33 -12.77 12.62 -9.27
CA GLY A 33 -14.02 12.02 -8.81
C GLY A 33 -13.83 10.53 -8.52
N THR A 34 -14.46 10.06 -7.44
CA THR A 34 -14.51 8.64 -7.09
C THR A 34 -15.76 7.99 -7.66
N ASP A 35 -15.61 6.83 -8.27
CA ASP A 35 -16.73 6.00 -8.71
C ASP A 35 -16.94 4.77 -7.80
N ARG A 36 -17.98 3.97 -8.11
CA ARG A 36 -18.31 2.77 -7.34
C ARG A 36 -17.20 1.72 -7.40
N SER A 37 -16.45 1.65 -8.50
CA SER A 37 -15.35 0.70 -8.67
C SER A 37 -14.19 1.02 -7.75
N GLU A 38 -13.93 2.31 -7.49
CA GLU A 38 -12.89 2.76 -6.57
C GLU A 38 -13.25 2.48 -5.10
N ALA A 39 -14.53 2.62 -4.72
CA ALA A 39 -14.96 2.25 -3.37
C ALA A 39 -14.77 0.75 -3.08
N VAL A 40 -15.02 -0.11 -4.08
CA VAL A 40 -14.75 -1.56 -3.99
C VAL A 40 -13.25 -1.81 -3.88
N ARG A 41 -12.43 -1.15 -4.72
CA ARG A 41 -10.96 -1.26 -4.69
C ARG A 41 -10.37 -0.85 -3.35
N TYR A 42 -10.81 0.28 -2.81
CA TYR A 42 -10.44 0.75 -1.48
C TYR A 42 -10.78 -0.30 -0.41
N SER A 43 -11.99 -0.85 -0.46
CA SER A 43 -12.44 -1.86 0.51
C SER A 43 -11.57 -3.12 0.46
N ALA A 44 -11.19 -3.56 -0.74
CA ALA A 44 -10.29 -4.70 -0.94
C ALA A 44 -8.88 -4.42 -0.39
N CYS A 45 -8.28 -3.28 -0.78
CA CYS A 45 -6.95 -2.88 -0.30
C CYS A 45 -6.93 -2.77 1.23
N ARG A 46 -7.98 -2.17 1.80
CA ARG A 46 -8.14 -2.03 3.24
C ARG A 46 -8.21 -3.37 3.96
N ALA A 47 -8.98 -4.32 3.45
CA ALA A 47 -9.10 -5.64 4.07
C ALA A 47 -7.74 -6.36 4.10
N ILE A 48 -7.00 -6.32 2.98
CA ILE A 48 -5.70 -6.96 2.84
C ILE A 48 -4.67 -6.29 3.77
N LEU A 49 -4.51 -4.98 3.69
CA LEU A 49 -3.51 -4.25 4.48
C LEU A 49 -3.77 -4.27 5.98
N LEU A 50 -5.04 -4.40 6.42
CA LEU A 50 -5.35 -4.58 7.85
C LEU A 50 -5.13 -6.01 8.34
N ALA A 51 -5.20 -7.01 7.46
CA ALA A 51 -4.89 -8.41 7.77
C ALA A 51 -3.39 -8.73 7.62
N SER A 52 -2.65 -7.89 6.90
CA SER A 52 -1.21 -8.02 6.67
C SER A 52 -0.41 -7.94 7.96
N SER A 53 0.67 -8.73 8.05
CA SER A 53 1.70 -8.61 9.09
C SER A 53 2.43 -7.26 9.05
N ARG A 54 2.36 -6.54 7.92
CA ARG A 54 2.97 -5.21 7.72
C ARG A 54 2.12 -4.08 8.31
N ARG A 55 0.93 -4.37 8.84
CA ARG A 55 0.03 -3.36 9.42
C ARG A 55 0.73 -2.47 10.46
N ASP A 56 1.51 -3.07 11.35
CA ASP A 56 2.12 -2.36 12.48
C ASP A 56 3.24 -1.39 12.06
N VAL A 57 3.70 -1.50 10.82
CA VAL A 57 4.77 -0.67 10.26
C VAL A 57 4.24 0.37 9.28
N LEU A 58 2.93 0.34 9.00
CA LEU A 58 2.26 1.40 8.24
C LEU A 58 2.29 2.72 9.04
N PRO A 59 2.58 3.86 8.40
CA PRO A 59 2.56 5.14 9.08
C PRO A 59 1.15 5.45 9.58
N GLY A 60 1.09 6.22 10.68
CA GLY A 60 -0.18 6.62 11.31
C GLY A 60 -1.18 7.25 10.33
N PHE A 61 -0.70 8.04 9.36
CA PHE A 61 -1.57 8.59 8.31
C PHE A 61 -2.21 7.50 7.42
N VAL A 62 -1.43 6.51 6.98
CA VAL A 62 -1.96 5.41 6.16
C VAL A 62 -2.94 4.57 6.98
N LEU A 63 -2.63 4.28 8.23
CA LEU A 63 -3.56 3.61 9.16
C LEU A 63 -4.85 4.41 9.38
N GLN A 64 -4.76 5.73 9.49
CA GLN A 64 -5.92 6.61 9.57
C GLN A 64 -6.77 6.52 8.31
N CYS A 65 -6.16 6.57 7.13
CA CYS A 65 -6.85 6.36 5.85
C CYS A 65 -7.54 5.00 5.78
N LEU A 66 -6.97 3.95 6.38
CA LEU A 66 -7.60 2.63 6.50
C LEU A 66 -8.69 2.58 7.58
N SER A 67 -8.69 3.48 8.55
CA SER A 67 -9.68 3.48 9.65
C SER A 67 -10.99 4.19 9.29
N VAL A 68 -10.98 5.10 8.32
CA VAL A 68 -12.13 5.96 7.99
C VAL A 68 -12.94 5.38 6.83
N ALA A 69 -14.21 5.07 7.06
CA ALA A 69 -15.11 4.56 6.02
C ALA A 69 -15.38 5.58 4.89
N ARG A 70 -15.34 6.88 5.21
CA ARG A 70 -15.45 8.00 4.26
C ARG A 70 -14.08 8.62 3.96
N PHE A 71 -13.14 7.79 3.52
CA PHE A 71 -11.75 8.18 3.27
C PHE A 71 -11.60 9.37 2.28
N ARG A 72 -12.55 9.53 1.35
CA ARG A 72 -12.59 10.68 0.43
C ARG A 72 -12.69 12.01 1.19
N ASP A 73 -13.65 12.11 2.09
CA ASP A 73 -13.90 13.33 2.87
C ASP A 73 -12.68 13.66 3.74
N PHE A 74 -12.03 12.64 4.29
CA PHE A 74 -10.83 12.82 5.10
C PHE A 74 -9.69 13.49 4.31
N ILE A 75 -9.43 13.04 3.07
CA ILE A 75 -8.37 13.61 2.24
C ILE A 75 -8.73 15.04 1.81
N THR A 76 -9.97 15.27 1.36
CA THR A 76 -10.38 16.58 0.85
C THR A 76 -10.47 17.65 1.94
N LEU A 77 -10.68 17.26 3.20
CA LEU A 77 -10.68 18.15 4.36
C LEU A 77 -9.26 18.52 4.86
N TYR A 78 -8.22 17.82 4.41
CA TYR A 78 -6.86 18.01 4.93
C TYR A 78 -6.26 19.38 4.58
N ASP A 79 -6.38 19.80 3.32
CA ASP A 79 -5.91 21.09 2.81
C ASP A 79 -6.76 21.46 1.59
N PRO A 80 -7.14 22.75 1.38
CA PRO A 80 -7.92 23.13 0.20
C PRO A 80 -7.16 22.95 -1.13
N ASN A 81 -5.83 23.03 -1.13
CA ASN A 81 -5.00 22.95 -2.32
C ASN A 81 -4.72 21.47 -2.73
N PRO A 82 -5.19 21.02 -3.91
CA PRO A 82 -4.93 19.66 -4.41
C PRO A 82 -3.45 19.30 -4.52
N GLU A 83 -2.58 20.25 -4.90
CA GLU A 83 -1.15 20.00 -5.07
C GLU A 83 -0.46 19.73 -3.72
N VAL A 84 -0.91 20.40 -2.66
CA VAL A 84 -0.39 20.20 -1.30
C VAL A 84 -0.78 18.81 -0.81
N ARG A 85 -2.05 18.41 -1.02
CA ARG A 85 -2.52 17.07 -0.69
C ARG A 85 -1.76 16.00 -1.46
N GLU A 86 -1.60 16.14 -2.78
CA GLU A 86 -0.91 15.13 -3.60
C GLU A 86 0.55 14.97 -3.17
N ARG A 87 1.25 16.09 -2.93
CA ARG A 87 2.64 16.09 -2.44
C ARG A 87 2.76 15.39 -1.09
N PHE A 88 1.81 15.63 -0.19
CA PHE A 88 1.75 14.95 1.09
C PHE A 88 1.57 13.44 0.93
N ILE A 89 0.59 12.99 0.12
CA ILE A 89 0.37 11.56 -0.15
C ILE A 89 1.63 10.91 -0.72
N ARG A 90 2.24 11.53 -1.74
CA ARG A 90 3.47 11.04 -2.36
C ARG A 90 4.61 10.91 -1.35
N GLY A 91 4.80 11.91 -0.49
CA GLY A 91 5.81 11.88 0.57
C GLY A 91 5.56 10.78 1.59
N ALA A 92 4.32 10.65 2.06
CA ALA A 92 3.94 9.63 3.04
C ALA A 92 4.17 8.21 2.51
N PHE A 93 3.76 7.94 1.26
CA PHE A 93 3.92 6.61 0.65
C PHE A 93 5.37 6.30 0.30
N LYS A 94 6.16 7.27 -0.16
CA LYS A 94 7.59 7.11 -0.37
C LYS A 94 8.31 6.68 0.92
N LEU A 95 8.09 7.42 2.01
CA LEU A 95 8.68 7.10 3.32
C LEU A 95 8.23 5.72 3.84
N THR A 96 7.00 5.31 3.51
CA THR A 96 6.49 3.98 3.89
C THR A 96 7.23 2.88 3.14
N ARG A 97 7.37 3.02 1.82
CA ARG A 97 8.13 2.07 0.99
C ARG A 97 9.56 1.93 1.49
N GLU A 98 10.24 3.05 1.72
CA GLU A 98 11.61 3.05 2.25
C GLU A 98 11.72 2.30 3.60
N ARG A 99 10.71 2.43 4.49
CA ARG A 99 10.68 1.68 5.77
C ARG A 99 10.40 0.20 5.57
N LEU A 100 9.47 -0.16 4.68
CA LEU A 100 9.14 -1.55 4.37
C LEU A 100 10.33 -2.29 3.75
N ASP A 101 11.07 -1.62 2.87
CA ASP A 101 12.27 -2.18 2.23
C ASP A 101 13.37 -2.44 3.26
N VAL A 102 13.57 -1.50 4.19
CA VAL A 102 14.53 -1.65 5.29
C VAL A 102 14.16 -2.83 6.20
N LEU A 103 12.89 -2.96 6.59
CA LEU A 103 12.43 -4.08 7.41
C LEU A 103 12.57 -5.43 6.69
N SER A 104 12.23 -5.46 5.39
CA SER A 104 12.39 -6.66 4.55
C SER A 104 13.86 -7.06 4.39
N ALA A 105 14.78 -6.09 4.39
CA ALA A 105 16.22 -6.36 4.35
C ALA A 105 16.76 -6.95 5.66
N PHE A 106 16.12 -6.69 6.80
CA PHE A 106 16.47 -7.29 8.09
C PHE A 106 15.90 -8.70 8.27
N ASP A 107 14.76 -9.00 7.66
CA ASP A 107 14.12 -10.32 7.67
C ASP A 107 14.72 -11.29 6.62
N ALA A 108 15.56 -10.79 5.71
CA ALA A 108 16.27 -11.64 4.77
C ALA A 108 17.26 -12.56 5.53
N PRO A 109 17.18 -13.89 5.38
CA PRO A 109 18.12 -14.77 6.05
C PRO A 109 19.55 -14.44 5.60
N ALA A 110 20.48 -14.43 6.56
CA ALA A 110 21.91 -14.22 6.39
C ALA A 110 22.59 -15.33 5.56
N GLN A 111 22.13 -15.59 4.33
CA GLN A 111 22.75 -16.53 3.41
C GLN A 111 23.70 -15.78 2.47
N ALA A 112 24.88 -16.38 2.29
CA ALA A 112 26.00 -15.96 1.45
C ALA A 112 27.02 -14.97 2.05
N ARG A 113 27.59 -15.32 3.22
CA ARG A 113 29.03 -15.12 3.44
C ARG A 113 29.71 -16.46 3.71
N SER A 114 29.65 -17.38 2.73
CA SER A 114 30.63 -18.46 2.66
C SER A 114 31.95 -17.84 2.21
N VAL A 115 32.81 -17.54 3.18
CA VAL A 115 34.21 -17.21 2.92
C VAL A 115 34.87 -18.52 2.49
N SER A 116 35.05 -18.73 1.19
CA SER A 116 35.93 -19.77 0.67
C SER A 116 37.39 -19.35 0.89
N GLY A 117 37.82 -19.37 2.15
CA GLY A 117 39.23 -19.27 2.55
C GLY A 117 39.90 -20.62 2.37
N GLY A 118 40.19 -20.98 1.12
CA GLY A 118 41.07 -22.11 0.80
C GLY A 118 42.53 -21.68 0.96
N TRP A 119 43.10 -21.88 2.15
CA TRP A 119 44.56 -21.94 2.33
C TRP A 119 44.92 -23.42 2.36
N SER A 120 45.44 -23.94 1.24
CA SER A 120 46.10 -25.24 1.23
C SER A 120 47.56 -25.02 1.62
N LEU A 121 47.97 -25.71 2.70
CA LEU A 121 49.36 -25.96 3.10
C LEU A 121 50.05 -26.90 2.11
#